data_AF-A0A327Q867-F1
#
_entry.id   AF-A0A327Q867-F1
#
_cell.length_a   1.000
_cell.length_b   1.000
_cell.length_c   1.000
_cell.angle_alpha   90.00
_cell.angle_beta   90.00
_cell.angle_gamma   90.00
#
_symmetry.space_group_name_H-M   'P 1'
#
loop_
_entity.id
_entity.type
_entity.pdbx_description
1 polymer ?
#
loop_
_entity_poly.entity_id
_entity_poly.type
_entity_poly.pdbx_seq_one_letter_code
_entity_poly.pdbx_strand_id
1 'polypeptide(L)'
;MNLPFIYLVCGLALGLQACSVKASKQEHIERQNSQINQATRREMQIISEQFIRQLGKGDTTAAKKMMAQQLVDNLDRFPALSAAFARDFTGLLTLLEEVEVLSDGKEAVHNIQYDSELLGKYNFKYYIANKQMYFAQYSFGNDQKQFLVLLGFGREDKDSQWKLFRFFYGPYSYYHKNAGSYFNMAQQYKHNKDTMQELLNAFAAQALLSPIGEALELANQEIIYKHYQSAVNAFVQKYPTDYPFQLKEIPSKPMIYAFTFSPNEQSVRLKVSLVSKKFDDEAGLQKELEDITAVLKTKFPGITGGQTEVVYSVCDKDYVNNAGFRSKEMIIKVI
;
A
#
# COMPACT_ATOMS: atom_id res chain seq x y z
N MET A 1 -6.52 -88.54 -4.07
CA MET A 1 -6.80 -88.52 -5.52
C MET A 1 -8.07 -87.72 -5.74
N ASN A 2 -7.98 -86.70 -6.59
CA ASN A 2 -9.05 -86.04 -7.34
C ASN A 2 -10.27 -85.43 -6.61
N LEU A 3 -10.33 -84.09 -6.72
CA LEU A 3 -11.53 -83.24 -6.75
C LEU A 3 -12.63 -83.79 -7.70
N PRO A 4 -13.91 -83.42 -7.47
CA PRO A 4 -14.46 -82.33 -8.29
C PRO A 4 -15.37 -81.31 -7.57
N PHE A 5 -15.37 -80.13 -8.19
CA PHE A 5 -16.22 -78.94 -8.11
C PHE A 5 -17.73 -79.15 -7.87
N ILE A 6 -18.38 -78.19 -7.17
CA ILE A 6 -19.42 -77.29 -7.72
C ILE A 6 -19.81 -76.22 -6.66
N TYR A 7 -20.05 -75.00 -7.15
CA TYR A 7 -20.27 -73.72 -6.49
C TYR A 7 -21.53 -73.62 -5.59
N LEU A 8 -21.44 -72.87 -4.49
CA LEU A 8 -22.53 -71.99 -4.07
C LEU A 8 -22.05 -70.80 -3.22
N VAL A 9 -22.23 -69.62 -3.82
CA VAL A 9 -22.39 -68.26 -3.30
C VAL A 9 -22.65 -68.15 -1.78
N CYS A 10 -21.79 -67.41 -1.05
CA CYS A 10 -22.19 -66.61 0.11
C CYS A 10 -21.09 -65.62 0.55
N GLY A 11 -21.38 -64.32 0.40
CA GLY A 11 -21.14 -63.34 1.48
C GLY A 11 -19.76 -62.70 1.64
N LEU A 12 -19.16 -62.13 0.59
CA LEU A 12 -18.15 -61.08 0.77
C LEU A 12 -18.85 -59.73 0.89
N ALA A 13 -19.20 -59.38 2.14
CA ALA A 13 -19.62 -58.04 2.50
C ALA A 13 -18.39 -57.11 2.40
N LEU A 14 -18.14 -56.61 1.19
CA LEU A 14 -17.35 -55.41 0.96
C LEU A 14 -18.11 -54.22 1.55
N GLY A 15 -18.02 -54.06 2.87
CA GLY A 15 -18.26 -52.79 3.53
C GLY A 15 -17.17 -51.82 3.10
N LEU A 16 -17.37 -51.23 1.92
CA LEU A 16 -16.77 -49.97 1.54
C LEU A 16 -17.04 -48.99 2.69
N GLN A 17 -16.06 -48.79 3.56
CA GLN A 17 -15.96 -47.54 4.29
C GLN A 17 -15.71 -46.49 3.23
N ALA A 18 -16.81 -45.98 2.68
CA ALA A 18 -16.82 -44.69 2.05
C ALA A 18 -16.20 -43.73 3.08
N CYS A 19 -14.98 -43.28 2.81
CA CYS A 19 -14.52 -41.99 3.28
C CYS A 19 -15.60 -41.00 2.85
N SER A 20 -16.55 -40.72 3.74
CA SER A 20 -17.35 -39.52 3.67
C SER A 20 -16.40 -38.37 3.96
N VAL A 21 -15.65 -37.98 2.92
CA VAL A 21 -15.21 -36.60 2.81
C VAL A 21 -16.52 -35.83 2.82
N LYS A 22 -16.90 -35.31 3.98
CA LYS A 22 -17.89 -34.25 4.07
C LYS A 22 -17.28 -33.11 3.25
N ALA A 23 -17.61 -33.07 1.96
CA ALA A 23 -17.46 -31.88 1.17
C ALA A 23 -18.20 -30.80 1.95
N SER A 24 -17.43 -29.88 2.55
CA SER A 24 -17.98 -28.60 2.98
C SER A 24 -18.77 -28.11 1.78
N LYS A 25 -20.09 -27.94 1.95
CA LYS A 25 -20.90 -27.26 0.94
C LYS A 25 -20.22 -25.91 0.73
N GLN A 26 -19.67 -25.67 -0.45
CA GLN A 26 -19.25 -24.35 -0.84
C GLN A 26 -20.53 -23.50 -0.92
N GLU A 27 -20.77 -22.69 0.11
CA GLU A 27 -21.91 -21.75 0.20
C GLU A 27 -21.78 -20.54 -0.76
N HIS A 28 -20.78 -20.60 -1.65
CA HIS A 28 -20.52 -19.60 -2.67
C HIS A 28 -19.72 -20.20 -3.83
N ILE A 29 -19.81 -19.56 -4.99
CA ILE A 29 -19.04 -19.85 -6.21
C ILE A 29 -18.10 -18.67 -6.42
N GLU A 30 -16.80 -18.94 -6.45
CA GLU A 30 -15.77 -17.98 -6.84
C GLU A 30 -15.30 -18.25 -8.27
N ARG A 31 -15.14 -17.20 -9.07
CA ARG A 31 -14.55 -17.27 -10.41
C ARG A 31 -13.49 -16.20 -10.52
N GLN A 32 -12.28 -16.58 -10.94
CA GLN A 32 -11.17 -15.64 -11.07
C GLN A 32 -10.83 -15.41 -12.55
N ASN A 33 -10.54 -14.16 -12.91
CA ASN A 33 -9.99 -13.79 -14.21
C ASN A 33 -10.78 -14.37 -15.40
N SER A 34 -10.14 -15.27 -16.18
CA SER A 34 -10.74 -15.90 -17.37
C SER A 34 -11.93 -16.82 -17.07
N GLN A 35 -12.13 -17.23 -15.81
CA GLN A 35 -13.28 -18.02 -15.39
C GLN A 35 -14.56 -17.19 -15.24
N ILE A 36 -14.43 -15.87 -15.14
CA ILE A 36 -15.58 -14.97 -15.01
C ILE A 36 -16.29 -14.85 -16.36
N ASN A 37 -17.63 -14.84 -16.35
CA ASN A 37 -18.43 -14.68 -17.55
C ASN A 37 -18.05 -13.39 -18.31
N GLN A 38 -17.83 -13.49 -19.63
CA GLN A 38 -17.37 -12.36 -20.45
C GLN A 38 -18.33 -11.16 -20.41
N ALA A 39 -19.63 -11.37 -20.29
CA ALA A 39 -20.60 -10.29 -20.17
C ALA A 39 -20.42 -9.52 -18.85
N THR A 40 -20.29 -10.25 -17.73
CA THR A 40 -19.97 -9.64 -16.42
C THR A 40 -18.66 -8.87 -16.49
N ARG A 41 -17.59 -9.45 -17.05
CA ARG A 41 -16.28 -8.78 -17.16
C ARG A 41 -16.38 -7.46 -17.92
N ARG A 42 -17.07 -7.44 -19.07
CA ARG A 42 -17.25 -6.22 -19.87
C ARG A 42 -18.07 -5.16 -19.12
N GLU A 43 -19.17 -5.56 -18.52
CA GLU A 43 -20.00 -4.66 -17.70
C GLU A 43 -19.16 -4.03 -16.58
N MET A 44 -18.42 -4.86 -15.83
CA MET A 44 -17.64 -4.41 -14.69
C MET A 44 -16.42 -3.58 -15.08
N GLN A 45 -15.80 -3.85 -16.23
CA GLN A 45 -14.74 -3.01 -16.78
C GLN A 45 -15.27 -1.60 -17.08
N ILE A 46 -16.43 -1.49 -17.75
CA ILE A 46 -17.06 -0.19 -18.08
C ILE A 46 -17.35 0.60 -16.80
N ILE A 47 -17.97 -0.06 -15.81
CA ILE A 47 -18.34 0.59 -14.54
C ILE A 47 -17.07 1.01 -13.76
N SER A 48 -16.06 0.14 -13.69
CA SER A 48 -14.80 0.42 -13.00
C SER A 48 -14.06 1.60 -13.64
N GLU A 49 -13.89 1.58 -14.97
CA GLU A 49 -13.22 2.66 -15.69
C GLU A 49 -13.98 3.98 -15.58
N GLN A 50 -15.31 3.95 -15.65
CA GLN A 50 -16.13 5.14 -15.43
C GLN A 50 -15.89 5.72 -14.04
N PHE A 51 -15.94 4.88 -12.99
CA PHE A 51 -15.71 5.33 -11.62
C PHE A 51 -14.32 5.95 -11.45
N ILE A 52 -13.27 5.24 -11.89
CA ILE A 52 -11.89 5.71 -11.78
C ILE A 52 -11.68 7.01 -12.55
N ARG A 53 -12.23 7.15 -13.76
CA ARG A 53 -12.09 8.37 -14.56
C ARG A 53 -12.82 9.56 -13.93
N GLN A 54 -13.97 9.36 -13.28
CA GLN A 54 -14.64 10.45 -12.55
C GLN A 54 -13.83 10.89 -11.33
N LEU A 55 -13.30 9.94 -10.55
CA LEU A 55 -12.39 10.24 -9.44
C LEU A 55 -11.13 10.98 -9.92
N GLY A 56 -10.53 10.53 -11.02
CA GLY A 56 -9.35 11.14 -11.63
C GLY A 56 -9.57 12.60 -12.07
N LYS A 57 -10.81 12.97 -12.40
CA LYS A 57 -11.21 14.36 -12.72
C LYS A 57 -11.55 15.19 -11.48
N GLY A 58 -11.57 14.59 -10.28
CA GLY A 58 -12.07 15.23 -9.07
C GLY A 58 -13.60 15.38 -9.03
N ASP A 59 -14.35 14.70 -9.91
CA ASP A 59 -15.83 14.74 -9.91
C ASP A 59 -16.38 13.81 -8.83
N THR A 60 -16.30 14.27 -7.58
CA THR A 60 -16.80 13.55 -6.41
C THR A 60 -18.31 13.29 -6.46
N THR A 61 -19.08 14.16 -7.14
CA THR A 61 -20.53 14.00 -7.26
C THR A 61 -20.88 12.84 -8.18
N ALA A 62 -20.24 12.75 -9.35
CA ALA A 62 -20.44 11.61 -10.25
C ALA A 62 -19.94 10.30 -9.62
N ALA A 63 -18.79 10.32 -8.96
CA ALA A 63 -18.24 9.15 -8.27
C ALA A 63 -19.19 8.63 -7.16
N LYS A 64 -19.74 9.53 -6.33
CA LYS A 64 -20.67 9.14 -5.24
C LYS A 64 -21.95 8.48 -5.74
N LYS A 65 -22.46 8.84 -6.93
CA LYS A 65 -23.67 8.21 -7.51
C LYS A 65 -23.48 6.72 -7.83
N MET A 66 -22.23 6.27 -7.97
CA MET A 66 -21.87 4.89 -8.25
C MET A 66 -21.64 4.07 -6.97
N MET A 67 -21.64 4.72 -5.81
CA MET A 67 -21.37 4.10 -4.51
C MET A 67 -22.66 3.63 -3.84
N ALA A 68 -22.53 2.58 -3.03
CA ALA A 68 -23.57 2.18 -2.10
C ALA A 68 -23.75 3.26 -1.02
N GLN A 69 -24.99 3.48 -0.57
CA GLN A 69 -25.29 4.54 0.41
C GLN A 69 -24.46 4.40 1.69
N GLN A 70 -24.28 3.16 2.17
CA GLN A 70 -23.46 2.86 3.35
C GLN A 70 -22.00 3.31 3.21
N LEU A 71 -21.44 3.21 1.99
CA LEU A 71 -20.10 3.74 1.74
C LEU A 71 -20.16 5.26 1.87
N VAL A 72 -21.09 5.92 1.16
CA VAL A 72 -21.30 7.38 1.15
C VAL A 72 -21.47 7.99 2.55
N ASP A 73 -22.21 7.32 3.42
CA ASP A 73 -22.48 7.80 4.78
C ASP A 73 -21.23 7.79 5.68
N ASN A 74 -20.19 7.03 5.33
CA ASN A 74 -18.94 6.89 6.09
C ASN A 74 -17.76 7.66 5.45
N LEU A 75 -18.03 8.62 4.54
CA LEU A 75 -17.05 9.26 3.68
C LEU A 75 -16.48 10.60 4.17
N ASP A 76 -16.36 10.84 5.47
CA ASP A 76 -15.75 12.09 5.99
C ASP A 76 -14.36 12.37 5.37
N ARG A 77 -13.62 11.31 5.01
CA ARG A 77 -12.29 11.40 4.38
C ARG A 77 -12.31 11.34 2.85
N PHE A 78 -13.46 11.12 2.22
CA PHE A 78 -13.55 10.94 0.78
C PHE A 78 -13.14 12.16 -0.05
N PRO A 79 -13.48 13.41 0.33
CA PRO A 79 -12.99 14.57 -0.42
C PRO A 79 -11.46 14.62 -0.48
N ALA A 80 -10.78 14.35 0.65
CA ALA A 80 -9.33 14.31 0.72
C ALA A 80 -8.74 13.14 -0.08
N LEU A 81 -9.36 11.96 0.01
CA LEU A 81 -8.98 10.78 -0.76
C LEU A 81 -9.14 11.03 -2.27
N SER A 82 -10.26 11.62 -2.69
CA SER A 82 -10.53 11.92 -4.10
C SER A 82 -9.59 13.00 -4.63
N ALA A 83 -9.28 14.04 -3.84
CA ALA A 83 -8.31 15.05 -4.24
C ALA A 83 -6.91 14.45 -4.40
N ALA A 84 -6.52 13.56 -3.48
CA ALA A 84 -5.25 12.85 -3.56
C ALA A 84 -5.21 11.90 -4.78
N PHE A 85 -6.30 11.17 -5.04
CA PHE A 85 -6.41 10.31 -6.23
C PHE A 85 -6.33 11.11 -7.53
N ALA A 86 -7.07 12.22 -7.64
CA ALA A 86 -7.07 13.08 -8.83
C ALA A 86 -5.67 13.65 -9.13
N ARG A 87 -4.91 14.04 -8.10
CA ARG A 87 -3.53 14.48 -8.24
C ARG A 87 -2.60 13.36 -8.75
N ASP A 88 -2.82 12.14 -8.28
CA ASP A 88 -1.94 11.01 -8.54
C ASP A 88 -2.25 10.30 -9.89
N PHE A 89 -3.48 10.45 -10.42
CA PHE A 89 -3.97 9.70 -11.58
C PHE A 89 -3.38 10.16 -12.92
N THR A 90 -2.79 9.23 -13.67
CA THR A 90 -2.12 9.50 -14.97
C THR A 90 -2.96 9.18 -16.20
N GLY A 91 -4.17 8.63 -16.05
CA GLY A 91 -5.06 8.28 -17.16
C GLY A 91 -4.87 6.88 -17.74
N LEU A 92 -3.72 6.24 -17.51
CA LEU A 92 -3.42 4.87 -17.94
C LEU A 92 -3.75 3.87 -16.84
N LEU A 93 -4.61 2.89 -17.15
CA LEU A 93 -5.05 1.84 -16.24
C LEU A 93 -4.70 0.47 -16.80
N THR A 94 -4.14 -0.38 -15.95
CA THR A 94 -3.89 -1.78 -16.26
C THR A 94 -4.68 -2.63 -15.28
N LEU A 95 -5.61 -3.43 -15.80
CA LEU A 95 -6.30 -4.44 -15.00
C LEU A 95 -5.32 -5.56 -14.64
N LEU A 96 -5.27 -5.94 -13.37
CA LEU A 96 -4.38 -6.98 -12.86
C LEU A 96 -5.15 -8.28 -12.59
N GLU A 97 -6.07 -8.23 -11.64
CA GLU A 97 -6.77 -9.39 -11.11
C GLU A 97 -8.25 -9.07 -10.90
N GLU A 98 -9.09 -10.07 -11.14
CA GLU A 98 -10.53 -9.97 -11.01
C GLU A 98 -11.09 -11.20 -10.29
N VAL A 99 -12.09 -11.00 -9.43
CA VAL A 99 -12.87 -12.09 -8.87
C VAL A 99 -14.36 -11.75 -8.85
N GLU A 100 -15.18 -12.68 -9.39
CA GLU A 100 -16.63 -12.69 -9.22
C GLU A 100 -16.99 -13.69 -8.12
N VAL A 101 -17.91 -13.30 -7.24
CA VAL A 101 -18.41 -14.14 -6.16
C VAL A 101 -19.93 -14.19 -6.24
N LEU A 102 -20.47 -15.40 -6.26
CA LEU A 102 -21.91 -15.67 -6.16
C LEU A 102 -22.17 -16.40 -4.85
N SER A 103 -23.08 -15.91 -4.02
CA SER A 103 -23.42 -16.54 -2.73
C SER A 103 -24.92 -16.51 -2.48
N ASP A 104 -25.40 -17.50 -1.72
CA ASP A 104 -26.80 -17.61 -1.27
C ASP A 104 -27.05 -16.93 0.08
N GLY A 105 -25.99 -16.50 0.79
CA GLY A 105 -26.06 -15.91 2.11
C GLY A 105 -25.05 -14.79 2.35
N LYS A 106 -25.05 -14.27 3.58
CA LYS A 106 -23.99 -13.38 4.08
C LYS A 106 -23.19 -14.16 5.10
N GLU A 107 -21.91 -13.79 5.22
CA GLU A 107 -20.98 -14.10 6.32
C GLU A 107 -19.92 -15.17 6.05
N ALA A 108 -18.74 -14.70 5.64
CA ALA A 108 -17.43 -15.09 6.17
C ALA A 108 -16.36 -14.14 5.61
N VAL A 109 -15.16 -14.16 6.20
CA VAL A 109 -13.95 -13.63 5.56
C VAL A 109 -13.42 -14.69 4.61
N HIS A 110 -13.26 -14.33 3.35
CA HIS A 110 -12.66 -15.18 2.34
C HIS A 110 -11.27 -14.67 2.01
N ASN A 111 -10.36 -15.61 1.72
CA ASN A 111 -8.99 -15.32 1.35
C ASN A 111 -8.67 -16.04 0.05
N ILE A 112 -8.21 -15.31 -0.95
CA ILE A 112 -7.67 -15.89 -2.19
C ILE A 112 -6.17 -15.66 -2.19
N GLN A 113 -5.41 -16.73 -2.39
CA GLN A 113 -3.96 -16.62 -2.56
C GLN A 113 -3.64 -16.34 -4.04
N TYR A 114 -2.88 -15.29 -4.28
CA TYR A 114 -2.35 -14.93 -5.59
C TYR A 114 -0.83 -15.05 -5.61
N ASP A 115 -0.29 -15.31 -6.80
CA ASP A 115 1.14 -15.21 -7.12
C ASP A 115 1.29 -14.24 -8.31
N SER A 116 1.45 -12.96 -8.01
CA SER A 116 1.50 -11.89 -9.00
C SER A 116 2.94 -11.55 -9.36
N GLU A 117 3.20 -11.31 -10.65
CA GLU A 117 4.49 -10.78 -11.09
C GLU A 117 4.83 -9.40 -10.48
N LEU A 118 3.81 -8.59 -10.15
CA LEU A 118 3.99 -7.24 -9.62
C LEU A 118 4.21 -7.22 -8.10
N LEU A 119 3.41 -8.00 -7.37
CA LEU A 119 3.34 -7.97 -5.90
C LEU A 119 3.98 -9.20 -5.24
N GLY A 120 4.34 -10.22 -6.01
CA GLY A 120 4.70 -11.53 -5.49
C GLY A 120 3.50 -12.27 -4.91
N LYS A 121 3.75 -13.12 -3.92
CA LYS A 121 2.71 -13.89 -3.22
C LYS A 121 1.97 -13.03 -2.20
N TYR A 122 0.65 -13.00 -2.29
CA TYR A 122 -0.21 -12.30 -1.32
C TYR A 122 -1.55 -12.99 -1.13
N ASN A 123 -2.20 -12.68 -0.01
CA ASN A 123 -3.57 -13.06 0.29
C ASN A 123 -4.49 -11.86 0.05
N PHE A 124 -5.49 -12.04 -0.79
CA PHE A 124 -6.57 -11.09 -1.00
C PHE A 124 -7.74 -11.42 -0.06
N LYS A 125 -8.04 -10.50 0.87
CA LYS A 125 -9.09 -10.67 1.89
C LYS A 125 -10.34 -9.88 1.53
N TYR A 126 -11.48 -10.56 1.51
CA TYR A 126 -12.76 -9.91 1.25
C TYR A 126 -13.90 -10.54 2.06
N TYR A 127 -15.01 -9.80 2.14
CA TYR A 127 -16.19 -10.21 2.88
C TYR A 127 -17.36 -10.31 1.91
N ILE A 128 -18.17 -11.35 2.04
CA ILE A 128 -19.37 -11.53 1.21
C ILE A 128 -20.54 -10.77 1.86
N ALA A 129 -20.94 -9.67 1.22
CA ALA A 129 -22.03 -8.80 1.68
C ALA A 129 -23.28 -8.83 0.77
N ASN A 130 -23.12 -9.30 -0.47
CA ASN A 130 -24.17 -9.37 -1.49
C ASN A 130 -24.18 -10.76 -2.14
N LYS A 131 -25.34 -11.17 -2.68
CA LYS A 131 -25.48 -12.43 -3.42
C LYS A 131 -24.61 -12.51 -4.68
N GLN A 132 -24.29 -11.36 -5.25
CA GLN A 132 -23.37 -11.25 -6.37
C GLN A 132 -22.43 -10.08 -6.11
N MET A 133 -21.14 -10.35 -6.15
CA MET A 133 -20.07 -9.40 -5.92
C MET A 133 -19.00 -9.51 -6.97
N TYR A 134 -18.28 -8.42 -7.18
CA TYR A 134 -17.19 -8.35 -8.11
C TYR A 134 -16.09 -7.46 -7.56
N PHE A 135 -14.86 -7.96 -7.54
CA PHE A 135 -13.69 -7.20 -7.16
C PHE A 135 -12.73 -7.12 -8.34
N ALA A 136 -12.18 -5.93 -8.56
CA ALA A 136 -11.14 -5.71 -9.56
C ALA A 136 -9.98 -4.92 -8.98
N GLN A 137 -8.77 -5.36 -9.33
CA GLN A 137 -7.52 -4.71 -9.01
C GLN A 137 -6.95 -4.06 -10.26
N TYR A 138 -6.64 -2.77 -10.17
CA TYR A 138 -6.00 -2.02 -11.24
C TYR A 138 -4.67 -1.45 -10.77
N SER A 139 -3.69 -1.35 -11.66
CA SER A 139 -2.55 -0.47 -11.46
C SER A 139 -2.61 0.76 -12.37
N PHE A 140 -2.04 1.85 -11.88
CA PHE A 140 -1.76 3.06 -12.65
C PHE A 140 -0.51 3.76 -12.09
N GLY A 141 -0.06 4.81 -12.76
CA GLY A 141 1.03 5.65 -12.30
C GLY A 141 2.02 5.93 -13.41
N ASN A 142 3.27 6.16 -13.02
CA ASN A 142 4.40 6.41 -13.90
C ASN A 142 5.63 5.64 -13.39
N ASP A 143 6.79 5.89 -14.01
CA ASP A 143 8.04 5.21 -13.64
C ASP A 143 8.51 5.52 -12.22
N GLN A 144 8.14 6.67 -11.67
CA GLN A 144 8.56 7.10 -10.33
C GLN A 144 7.68 6.49 -9.24
N LYS A 145 6.37 6.43 -9.48
CA LYS A 145 5.39 5.99 -8.48
C LYS A 145 4.23 5.26 -9.15
N GLN A 146 3.99 4.04 -8.68
CA GLN A 146 2.91 3.18 -9.16
C GLN A 146 1.94 2.87 -8.02
N PHE A 147 0.65 2.89 -8.35
CA PHE A 147 -0.46 2.72 -7.42
C PHE A 147 -1.27 1.50 -7.76
N LEU A 148 -1.80 0.86 -6.72
CA LEU A 148 -2.78 -0.21 -6.82
C LEU A 148 -4.14 0.37 -6.41
N VAL A 149 -5.19 -0.01 -7.12
CA VAL A 149 -6.58 0.33 -6.83
C VAL A 149 -7.34 -0.96 -6.63
N LEU A 150 -8.08 -1.06 -5.54
CA LEU A 150 -9.10 -2.08 -5.35
C LEU A 150 -10.48 -1.45 -5.45
N LEU A 151 -11.30 -2.00 -6.33
CA LEU A 151 -12.74 -1.74 -6.40
C LEU A 151 -13.50 -3.00 -5.99
N GLY A 152 -14.49 -2.85 -5.12
CA GLY A 152 -15.45 -3.91 -4.79
C GLY A 152 -16.87 -3.42 -5.05
N PHE A 153 -17.58 -4.14 -5.90
CA PHE A 153 -18.94 -3.89 -6.31
C PHE A 153 -19.87 -5.01 -5.84
N GLY A 154 -21.03 -4.62 -5.32
CA GLY A 154 -22.09 -5.53 -4.91
C GLY A 154 -23.31 -5.23 -5.74
N ARG A 155 -23.99 -6.27 -6.22
CA ARG A 155 -25.27 -6.11 -6.90
C ARG A 155 -26.37 -5.94 -5.86
N GLU A 156 -27.14 -4.87 -5.96
CA GLU A 156 -28.24 -4.60 -5.04
C GLU A 156 -29.51 -5.37 -5.44
N ASP A 157 -30.18 -5.99 -4.47
CA ASP A 157 -31.39 -6.79 -4.72
C ASP A 157 -32.57 -5.94 -5.23
N LYS A 158 -32.62 -4.65 -4.88
CA LYS A 158 -33.79 -3.78 -5.13
C LYS A 158 -33.91 -3.31 -6.58
N ASP A 159 -32.80 -2.94 -7.19
CA ASP A 159 -32.75 -2.34 -8.53
C ASP A 159 -31.82 -3.11 -9.50
N SER A 160 -31.21 -4.21 -9.03
CA SER A 160 -30.24 -5.01 -9.77
C SER A 160 -29.02 -4.25 -10.26
N GLN A 161 -28.74 -3.05 -9.72
CA GLN A 161 -27.58 -2.25 -10.08
C GLN A 161 -26.35 -2.68 -9.30
N TRP A 162 -25.19 -2.50 -9.94
CA TRP A 162 -23.89 -2.62 -9.28
C TRP A 162 -23.57 -1.33 -8.53
N LYS A 163 -23.29 -1.44 -7.23
CA LYS A 163 -22.84 -0.33 -6.40
C LYS A 163 -21.48 -0.63 -5.79
N LEU A 164 -20.60 0.36 -5.84
CA LEU A 164 -19.30 0.29 -5.20
C LEU A 164 -19.49 0.35 -3.67
N PHE A 165 -19.07 -0.69 -2.97
CA PHE A 165 -19.07 -0.71 -1.50
C PHE A 165 -17.65 -0.69 -0.92
N ARG A 166 -16.62 -0.86 -1.76
CA ARG A 166 -15.22 -0.86 -1.35
C ARG A 166 -14.35 -0.12 -2.36
N PHE A 167 -13.56 0.83 -1.87
CA PHE A 167 -12.55 1.53 -2.64
C PHE A 167 -11.30 1.71 -1.77
N PHE A 168 -10.17 1.20 -2.25
CA PHE A 168 -8.87 1.47 -1.68
C PHE A 168 -7.90 1.83 -2.80
N TYR A 169 -6.99 2.74 -2.52
CA TYR A 169 -5.86 2.98 -3.40
C TYR A 169 -4.63 3.38 -2.60
N GLY A 170 -3.45 3.04 -3.12
CA GLY A 170 -2.19 3.35 -2.45
C GLY A 170 -1.00 2.93 -3.28
N PRO A 171 0.19 3.48 -2.97
CA PRO A 171 1.41 3.15 -3.69
C PRO A 171 1.83 1.71 -3.40
N TYR A 172 2.18 0.95 -4.43
CA TYR A 172 2.76 -0.40 -4.29
C TYR A 172 4.22 -0.46 -4.75
N SER A 173 4.69 0.58 -5.45
CA SER A 173 6.05 0.65 -5.98
C SER A 173 6.52 2.10 -6.13
N TYR A 174 7.81 2.31 -5.85
CA TYR A 174 8.56 3.51 -6.18
C TYR A 174 9.74 3.13 -7.07
N TYR A 175 9.93 3.79 -8.21
CA TYR A 175 11.01 3.48 -9.18
C TYR A 175 11.10 2.01 -9.55
N HIS A 176 9.94 1.40 -9.81
CA HIS A 176 9.81 -0.03 -10.10
C HIS A 176 10.29 -0.97 -8.99
N LYS A 177 10.48 -0.46 -7.77
CA LYS A 177 10.83 -1.25 -6.58
C LYS A 177 9.60 -1.36 -5.68
N ASN A 178 9.17 -2.58 -5.45
CA ASN A 178 8.10 -2.89 -4.49
C ASN A 178 8.66 -3.10 -3.07
N ALA A 179 7.78 -3.42 -2.12
CA ALA A 179 8.17 -3.67 -0.73
C ALA A 179 9.27 -4.73 -0.59
N GLY A 180 9.19 -5.82 -1.36
CA GLY A 180 10.19 -6.89 -1.36
C GLY A 180 11.56 -6.44 -1.87
N SER A 181 11.59 -5.63 -2.94
CA SER A 181 12.83 -5.07 -3.48
C SER A 181 13.54 -4.18 -2.45
N TYR A 182 12.81 -3.28 -1.80
CA TYR A 182 13.36 -2.41 -0.76
C TYR A 182 13.81 -3.19 0.48
N PHE A 183 13.07 -4.23 0.86
CA PHE A 183 13.47 -5.12 1.95
C PHE A 183 14.80 -5.82 1.67
N ASN A 184 15.00 -6.32 0.44
CA ASN A 184 16.26 -6.94 0.04
C ASN A 184 17.43 -5.95 0.08
N MET A 185 17.21 -4.70 -0.36
CA MET A 185 18.21 -3.64 -0.25
C MET A 185 18.55 -3.32 1.22
N ALA A 186 17.54 -3.21 2.09
CA ALA A 186 17.76 -2.97 3.53
C ALA A 186 18.65 -4.05 4.16
N GLN A 187 18.40 -5.33 3.84
CA GLN A 187 19.23 -6.45 4.29
C GLN A 187 20.68 -6.36 3.79
N GLN A 188 20.90 -5.92 2.54
CA GLN A 188 22.25 -5.71 2.01
C GLN A 188 22.99 -4.60 2.77
N TYR A 189 22.33 -3.48 3.05
CA TYR A 189 22.94 -2.38 3.82
C TYR A 189 23.20 -2.75 5.28
N LYS A 190 22.33 -3.57 5.89
CA LYS A 190 22.58 -4.17 7.20
C LYS A 190 23.88 -4.96 7.22
N HIS A 191 24.09 -5.82 6.22
CA HIS A 191 25.32 -6.61 6.09
C HIS A 191 26.55 -5.70 5.93
N ASN A 192 26.42 -4.61 5.19
CA ASN A 192 27.47 -3.62 4.99
C ASN A 192 27.63 -2.64 6.17
N LYS A 193 26.87 -2.81 7.25
CA LYS A 193 26.86 -1.96 8.46
C LYS A 193 26.53 -0.49 8.20
N ASP A 194 25.82 -0.21 7.09
CA ASP A 194 25.30 1.11 6.77
C ASP A 194 23.90 1.27 7.37
N THR A 195 23.87 1.63 8.65
CA THR A 195 22.64 1.77 9.45
C THR A 195 21.67 2.80 8.88
N MET A 196 22.17 3.86 8.23
CA MET A 196 21.30 4.86 7.62
C MET A 196 20.61 4.27 6.40
N GLN A 197 21.36 3.69 5.46
CA GLN A 197 20.77 3.11 4.27
C GLN A 197 19.88 1.90 4.56
N GLU A 198 20.21 1.10 5.57
CA GLU A 198 19.33 0.05 6.11
C GLU A 198 17.99 0.65 6.52
N LEU A 199 18.00 1.68 7.39
CA LEU A 199 16.78 2.34 7.84
C LEU A 199 15.98 2.93 6.68
N LEU A 200 16.64 3.60 5.73
CA LEU A 200 15.93 4.26 4.64
C LEU A 200 15.15 3.25 3.77
N ASN A 201 15.82 2.15 3.40
CA ASN A 201 15.20 1.11 2.58
C ASN A 201 14.17 0.30 3.39
N ALA A 202 14.40 0.07 4.69
CA ALA A 202 13.43 -0.61 5.53
C ALA A 202 12.13 0.19 5.70
N PHE A 203 12.23 1.52 5.82
CA PHE A 203 11.05 2.38 5.83
C PHE A 203 10.30 2.33 4.49
N ALA A 204 11.02 2.46 3.36
CA ALA A 204 10.40 2.38 2.03
C ALA A 204 9.67 1.04 1.83
N ALA A 205 10.27 -0.07 2.30
CA ALA A 205 9.63 -1.37 2.29
C ALA A 205 8.34 -1.39 3.14
N GLN A 206 8.39 -0.85 4.36
CA GLN A 206 7.24 -0.79 5.26
C GLN A 206 6.10 0.06 4.69
N ALA A 207 6.41 1.20 4.07
CA ALA A 207 5.42 2.12 3.50
C ALA A 207 4.66 1.51 2.30
N LEU A 208 5.22 0.49 1.66
CA LEU A 208 4.64 -0.21 0.51
C LEU A 208 3.94 -1.53 0.88
N LEU A 209 3.85 -1.88 2.18
CA LEU A 209 3.28 -3.18 2.61
C LEU A 209 1.77 -3.31 2.35
N SER A 210 1.04 -2.20 2.35
CA SER A 210 -0.43 -2.23 2.36
C SER A 210 -1.02 -1.23 1.36
N PRO A 211 -0.77 -1.42 0.04
CA PRO A 211 -1.25 -0.50 -0.99
C PRO A 211 -2.77 -0.42 -1.06
N ILE A 212 -3.51 -1.44 -0.60
CA ILE A 212 -4.97 -1.48 -0.54
C ILE A 212 -5.51 -1.86 0.84
N GLY A 213 -4.78 -1.50 1.90
CA GLY A 213 -5.19 -1.74 3.28
C GLY A 213 -5.22 -3.22 3.64
N GLU A 214 -6.12 -3.58 4.57
CA GLU A 214 -6.29 -4.95 5.09
C GLU A 214 -6.80 -5.96 4.05
N ALA A 215 -7.24 -5.48 2.88
CA ALA A 215 -7.67 -6.34 1.79
C ALA A 215 -6.50 -7.09 1.13
N LEU A 216 -5.26 -6.66 1.35
CA LEU A 216 -4.07 -7.33 0.83
C LEU A 216 -3.06 -7.55 1.94
N GLU A 217 -2.62 -8.80 2.06
CA GLU A 217 -1.55 -9.19 2.96
C GLU A 217 -0.43 -9.86 2.17
N LEU A 218 0.74 -9.23 2.11
CA LEU A 218 1.93 -9.81 1.48
C LEU A 218 2.45 -10.99 2.31
N ALA A 219 2.91 -12.05 1.66
CA ALA A 219 3.41 -13.24 2.34
C ALA A 219 4.60 -12.96 3.30
N ASN A 220 5.37 -11.90 3.04
CA ASN A 220 6.52 -11.48 3.85
C ASN A 220 6.24 -10.24 4.73
N GLN A 221 4.98 -9.81 4.88
CA GLN A 221 4.62 -8.57 5.58
C GLN A 221 5.20 -8.50 7.00
N GLU A 222 5.02 -9.56 7.80
CA GLU A 222 5.51 -9.61 9.18
C GLU A 222 7.05 -9.51 9.27
N ILE A 223 7.76 -10.16 8.34
CA ILE A 223 9.22 -10.16 8.29
C ILE A 223 9.74 -8.75 7.95
N ILE A 224 9.14 -8.10 6.96
CA ILE A 224 9.48 -6.71 6.59
C ILE A 224 9.24 -5.78 7.78
N TYR A 225 8.09 -5.90 8.44
CA TYR A 225 7.75 -5.07 9.59
C TYR A 225 8.73 -5.25 10.75
N LYS A 226 9.07 -6.49 11.11
CA LYS A 226 10.07 -6.79 12.14
C LYS A 226 11.45 -6.25 11.79
N HIS A 227 11.85 -6.35 10.51
CA HIS A 227 13.12 -5.80 10.05
C HIS A 227 13.15 -4.27 10.15
N TYR A 228 12.06 -3.59 9.77
CA TYR A 228 11.92 -2.15 9.97
C TYR A 228 12.07 -1.74 11.44
N GLN A 229 11.38 -2.42 12.36
CA GLN A 229 11.54 -2.17 13.80
C GLN A 229 12.98 -2.38 14.27
N SER A 230 13.64 -3.45 13.79
CA SER A 230 15.05 -3.70 14.08
C SER A 230 15.96 -2.58 13.55
N ALA A 231 15.72 -2.09 12.34
CA ALA A 231 16.51 -1.02 11.73
C ALA A 231 16.33 0.31 12.49
N VAL A 232 15.10 0.63 12.90
CA VAL A 232 14.82 1.80 13.77
C VAL A 232 15.59 1.70 15.08
N ASN A 233 15.54 0.55 15.75
CA ASN A 233 16.26 0.34 17.01
C ASN A 233 17.77 0.46 16.83
N ALA A 234 18.33 -0.14 15.77
CA ALA A 234 19.76 -0.03 15.47
C ALA A 234 20.17 1.42 15.19
N PHE A 235 19.32 2.18 14.47
CA PHE A 235 19.55 3.59 14.22
C PHE A 235 19.55 4.42 15.50
N VAL A 236 18.53 4.25 16.36
CA VAL A 236 18.43 4.97 17.64
C VAL A 236 19.60 4.63 18.58
N GLN A 237 20.03 3.37 18.60
CA GLN A 237 21.19 2.95 19.40
C GLN A 237 22.50 3.56 18.91
N LYS A 238 22.69 3.65 17.59
CA LYS A 238 23.90 4.20 16.97
C LYS A 238 23.94 5.73 17.02
N TYR A 239 22.78 6.37 16.88
CA TYR A 239 22.61 7.81 16.86
C TYR A 239 21.57 8.24 17.90
N PRO A 240 21.89 8.11 19.21
CA PRO A 240 20.98 8.50 20.26
C PRO A 240 20.67 9.99 20.12
N THR A 241 19.43 10.29 19.77
CA THR A 241 18.94 11.64 19.58
C THR A 241 17.61 11.76 20.28
N ASP A 242 17.56 12.63 21.29
CA ASP A 242 16.30 13.03 21.91
C ASP A 242 15.51 13.82 20.86
N TYR A 243 14.42 13.24 20.36
CA TYR A 243 13.52 13.98 19.48
C TYR A 243 12.54 14.81 20.30
N PRO A 244 12.29 16.08 19.92
CA PRO A 244 12.88 16.76 18.78
C PRO A 244 14.35 17.17 19.02
N PHE A 245 15.20 16.96 18.01
CA PHE A 245 16.64 17.10 18.06
C PHE A 245 17.09 18.52 17.68
N GLN A 246 17.72 19.25 18.61
CA GLN A 246 18.21 20.60 18.36
C GLN A 246 19.66 20.62 17.88
N LEU A 247 19.92 21.30 16.77
CA LEU A 247 21.26 21.55 16.23
C LEU A 247 21.89 22.75 16.94
N LYS A 248 22.62 22.48 18.03
CA LYS A 248 23.25 23.52 18.87
C LYS A 248 24.43 24.20 18.17
N GLU A 249 25.00 23.56 17.17
CA GLU A 249 26.12 24.03 16.37
C GLU A 249 25.74 25.20 15.45
N ILE A 250 24.44 25.41 15.20
CA ILE A 250 23.93 26.43 14.29
C ILE A 250 23.33 27.57 15.10
N PRO A 251 23.66 28.86 14.84
CA PRO A 251 23.25 29.98 15.68
C PRO A 251 21.73 30.12 15.90
N SER A 252 20.91 29.81 14.90
CA SER A 252 19.44 29.84 14.98
C SER A 252 18.83 28.71 15.80
N LYS A 253 19.65 27.70 16.15
CA LYS A 253 19.28 26.49 16.88
C LYS A 253 18.04 25.81 16.26
N PRO A 254 18.13 25.38 14.98
CA PRO A 254 17.03 24.71 14.32
C PRO A 254 16.77 23.37 15.01
N MET A 255 15.51 22.97 15.01
CA MET A 255 15.03 21.80 15.72
C MET A 255 14.44 20.81 14.71
N ILE A 256 15.08 19.65 14.57
CA ILE A 256 14.61 18.56 13.73
C ILE A 256 13.63 17.73 14.52
N TYR A 257 12.41 17.58 14.00
CA TYR A 257 11.37 16.80 14.69
C TYR A 257 11.01 15.51 13.95
N ALA A 258 11.39 15.36 12.68
CA ALA A 258 11.21 14.11 11.97
C ALA A 258 12.20 13.92 10.82
N PHE A 259 12.60 12.67 10.64
CA PHE A 259 13.17 12.15 9.40
C PHE A 259 12.07 11.36 8.69
N THR A 260 11.69 11.83 7.50
CA THR A 260 10.68 11.21 6.65
C THR A 260 11.25 10.93 5.29
N PHE A 261 10.43 10.45 4.38
CA PHE A 261 10.86 9.96 3.09
C PHE A 261 10.06 10.64 2.00
N SER A 262 10.74 11.05 0.94
CA SER A 262 10.11 11.63 -0.23
C SER A 262 10.64 10.96 -1.49
N PRO A 263 9.77 10.40 -2.35
CA PRO A 263 10.19 10.13 -3.72
C PRO A 263 10.54 11.46 -4.43
N ASN A 264 11.55 11.43 -5.30
CA ASN A 264 11.90 12.39 -6.35
C ASN A 264 11.74 11.76 -7.76
N GLU A 265 12.62 12.09 -8.73
CA GLU A 265 12.60 11.48 -10.06
C GLU A 265 13.41 10.17 -10.20
N GLN A 266 14.25 9.80 -9.23
CA GLN A 266 15.25 8.73 -9.38
C GLN A 266 15.37 7.76 -8.18
N SER A 267 14.96 8.15 -6.98
CA SER A 267 15.19 7.42 -5.73
C SER A 267 14.25 7.85 -4.59
N VAL A 268 14.16 7.05 -3.52
CA VAL A 268 13.51 7.53 -2.30
C VAL A 268 14.56 8.29 -1.48
N ARG A 269 14.29 9.57 -1.20
CA ARG A 269 15.21 10.45 -0.47
C ARG A 269 14.78 10.64 0.96
N LEU A 270 15.75 10.97 1.80
CA LEU A 270 15.49 11.51 3.12
C LEU A 270 14.89 12.91 3.01
N LYS A 271 13.81 13.13 3.74
CA LYS A 271 13.19 14.41 3.99
C LYS A 271 13.38 14.78 5.46
N VAL A 272 14.06 15.89 5.70
CA VAL A 272 14.32 16.43 7.04
C VAL A 272 13.26 17.49 7.36
N SER A 273 12.42 17.19 8.35
CA SER A 273 11.39 18.11 8.81
C SER A 273 11.90 18.85 10.04
N LEU A 274 11.94 20.19 9.95
CA LEU A 274 12.54 21.02 10.98
C LEU A 274 11.78 22.32 11.23
N VAL A 275 11.98 22.85 12.43
CA VAL A 275 11.53 24.16 12.84
C VAL A 275 12.75 25.07 12.92
N SER A 276 12.72 26.17 12.18
CA SER A 276 13.78 27.19 12.20
C SER A 276 13.23 28.58 12.46
N LYS A 277 14.13 29.56 12.64
CA LYS A 277 13.72 30.97 12.69
C LYS A 277 13.11 31.39 11.35
N LYS A 278 12.33 32.47 11.38
CA LYS A 278 11.88 33.12 10.16
C LYS A 278 13.06 33.75 9.40
N PHE A 279 12.99 33.68 8.07
CA PHE A 279 13.93 34.34 7.16
C PHE A 279 13.19 35.36 6.30
N ASP A 280 13.84 36.49 6.06
CA ASP A 280 13.30 37.57 5.22
C ASP A 280 13.48 37.28 3.73
N ASP A 281 14.43 36.41 3.38
CA ASP A 281 14.73 36.00 1.99
C ASP A 281 15.05 34.50 1.88
N GLU A 282 15.03 34.00 0.64
CA GLU A 282 15.33 32.60 0.32
C GLU A 282 16.82 32.26 0.44
N ALA A 283 17.70 33.24 0.22
CA ALA A 283 19.14 33.04 0.27
C ALA A 283 19.64 32.73 1.70
N GLY A 284 19.12 33.44 2.70
CA GLY A 284 19.41 33.19 4.10
C GLY A 284 18.91 31.83 4.56
N LEU A 285 17.72 31.42 4.11
CA LEU A 285 17.19 30.09 4.39
C LEU A 285 18.02 29.00 3.73
N GLN A 286 18.37 29.16 2.46
CA GLN A 286 19.25 28.21 1.76
C GLN A 286 20.58 28.03 2.50
N LYS A 287 21.24 29.12 2.89
CA LYS A 287 22.50 29.07 3.64
C LYS A 287 22.36 28.31 4.96
N GLU A 288 21.26 28.54 5.70
CA GLU A 288 21.01 27.78 6.91
C GLU A 288 20.82 26.28 6.63
N LEU A 289 20.11 25.92 5.57
CA LEU A 289 19.91 24.51 5.22
C LEU A 289 21.21 23.84 4.77
N GLU A 290 22.14 24.57 4.15
CA GLU A 290 23.51 24.11 3.86
C GLU A 290 24.28 23.84 5.16
N ASP A 291 24.23 24.76 6.14
CA ASP A 291 24.84 24.57 7.47
C ASP A 291 24.24 23.36 8.19
N ILE A 292 22.91 23.20 8.14
CA ILE A 292 22.19 22.03 8.67
C ILE A 292 22.68 20.74 8.00
N THR A 293 22.78 20.74 6.67
CA THR A 293 23.27 19.59 5.91
C THR A 293 24.68 19.20 6.36
N ALA A 294 25.57 20.18 6.54
CA ALA A 294 26.95 19.94 6.97
C ALA A 294 26.99 19.28 8.37
N VAL A 295 26.25 19.82 9.33
CA VAL A 295 26.16 19.25 10.68
C VAL A 295 25.57 17.83 10.64
N LEU A 296 24.53 17.61 9.85
CA LEU A 296 23.90 16.30 9.71
C LEU A 296 24.81 15.26 9.07
N LYS A 297 25.61 15.62 8.05
CA LYS A 297 26.60 14.70 7.45
C LYS A 297 27.62 14.21 8.49
N THR A 298 28.04 15.10 9.41
CA THR A 298 28.96 14.73 10.49
C THR A 298 28.29 13.84 11.53
N LYS A 299 27.07 14.18 11.97
CA LYS A 299 26.36 13.43 13.01
C LYS A 299 25.82 12.09 12.52
N PHE A 300 25.41 12.02 11.26
CA PHE A 300 24.80 10.87 10.63
C PHE A 300 25.53 10.53 9.32
N PRO A 301 26.69 9.86 9.39
CA PRO A 301 27.37 9.40 8.19
C PRO A 301 26.43 8.58 7.30
N GLY A 302 26.37 8.93 6.01
CA GLY A 302 25.47 8.29 5.04
C GLY A 302 24.06 8.88 4.96
N ILE A 303 23.75 9.99 5.66
CA ILE A 303 22.43 10.65 5.64
C ILE A 303 21.94 11.05 4.24
N THR A 304 22.87 11.34 3.33
CA THR A 304 22.53 11.66 1.95
C THR A 304 22.37 10.41 1.08
N GLY A 305 22.84 9.24 1.51
CA GLY A 305 22.79 8.00 0.73
C GLY A 305 23.43 8.09 -0.65
N GLY A 306 24.50 8.88 -0.77
CA GLY A 306 25.13 9.18 -2.05
C GLY A 306 24.29 10.06 -2.98
N GLN A 307 23.12 10.52 -2.54
CA GLN A 307 22.32 11.51 -3.25
C GLN A 307 22.97 12.89 -3.10
N THR A 308 22.86 13.67 -4.16
CA THR A 308 23.34 15.07 -4.21
C THR A 308 22.32 16.05 -3.65
N GLU A 309 21.22 15.59 -3.05
CA GLU A 309 20.12 16.47 -2.60
C GLU A 309 19.47 15.94 -1.31
N VAL A 310 19.11 16.86 -0.40
CA VAL A 310 18.30 16.58 0.78
C VAL A 310 17.05 17.45 0.71
N VAL A 311 15.89 16.84 0.97
CA VAL A 311 14.61 17.56 0.99
C VAL A 311 14.37 18.10 2.38
N TYR A 312 14.05 19.38 2.48
CA TYR A 312 13.73 20.04 3.74
C TYR A 312 12.27 20.47 3.77
N SER A 313 11.59 20.18 4.87
CA SER A 313 10.29 20.78 5.20
C SER A 313 10.48 21.70 6.37
N VAL A 314 10.47 23.01 6.08
CA VAL A 314 10.76 24.05 7.06
C VAL A 314 9.46 24.65 7.56
N CYS A 315 9.25 24.57 8.87
CA CYS A 315 8.20 25.28 9.58
C CYS A 315 8.80 26.49 10.29
N ASP A 316 8.12 27.62 10.22
CA ASP A 316 8.49 28.83 10.96
C ASP A 316 8.04 28.69 12.43
N LYS A 317 8.95 29.01 13.37
CA LYS A 317 8.72 28.99 14.83
C LYS A 317 7.46 29.75 15.24
N ASP A 318 7.13 30.85 14.56
CA ASP A 318 5.99 31.69 14.92
C ASP A 318 4.63 31.07 14.52
N TYR A 319 4.62 30.00 13.73
CA TYR A 319 3.42 29.31 13.27
C TYR A 319 3.01 28.12 14.12
N VAL A 320 3.85 27.67 15.06
CA VAL A 320 3.56 26.48 15.87
C VAL A 320 2.39 26.72 16.84
N ASN A 321 2.03 27.97 17.12
CA ASN A 321 1.01 28.33 18.12
C ASN A 321 -0.40 28.60 17.56
N ASN A 322 -0.59 28.68 16.23
CA ASN A 322 -1.91 28.96 15.63
C ASN A 322 -2.31 27.86 14.65
N ALA A 323 -3.50 27.29 14.87
CA ALA A 323 -4.12 26.17 14.14
C ALA A 323 -3.76 26.08 12.64
N GLY A 324 -2.79 25.21 12.33
CA GLY A 324 -2.43 24.79 10.97
C GLY A 324 -0.94 24.97 10.66
N PHE A 325 -0.19 23.87 10.66
CA PHE A 325 1.19 23.85 10.17
C PHE A 325 1.22 24.22 8.68
N ARG A 326 1.71 25.41 8.34
CA ARG A 326 2.13 25.73 6.97
C ARG A 326 3.63 25.51 6.88
N SER A 327 4.05 24.47 6.15
CA SER A 327 5.46 24.21 5.85
C SER A 327 5.81 24.73 4.46
N LYS A 328 7.01 25.29 4.30
CA LYS A 328 7.63 25.50 2.98
C LYS A 328 8.54 24.31 2.72
N GLU A 329 8.30 23.59 1.63
CA GLU A 329 9.25 22.58 1.16
C GLU A 329 10.34 23.26 0.34
N MET A 330 11.59 22.92 0.63
CA MET A 330 12.76 23.36 -0.13
C MET A 330 13.66 22.16 -0.40
N ILE A 331 14.14 22.05 -1.64
CA ILE A 331 15.11 21.04 -2.04
C ILE A 331 16.47 21.71 -2.06
N ILE A 332 17.41 21.17 -1.29
CA ILE A 332 18.76 21.72 -1.23
C ILE A 332 19.70 20.75 -1.92
N LYS A 333 20.38 21.27 -2.94
CA LYS A 333 21.48 20.58 -3.60
C LYS A 333 22.67 20.54 -2.67
N VAL A 334 22.99 19.34 -2.25
CA VAL A 334 24.19 18.99 -1.54
C VAL A 334 25.32 18.85 -2.56
N ILE A 335 26.15 19.90 -2.66
CA ILE A 335 27.42 19.86 -3.40
C ILE A 335 28.45 19.03 -2.62
#